data_AF-A0A318I5K8-F1
#
_entry.id   AF-A0A318I5K8-F1
#
_cell.length_a   1.000
_cell.length_b   1.000
_cell.length_c   1.000
_cell.angle_alpha   90.00
_cell.angle_beta   90.00
_cell.angle_gamma   90.00
#
_symmetry.space_group_name_H-M   'P 1'
#
loop_
_entity.id
_entity.type
_entity.pdbx_description
1 polymer ?
#
loop_
_entity_poly.entity_id
_entity_poly.type
_entity_poly.pdbx_seq_one_letter_code
_entity_poly.pdbx_strand_id
1 'polypeptide(L)'
;MERKINHPKRFLWLTALLVVGLFGACHIEKNTLNDDGTAQVLQQENGLCYQGTVLHGRSHGYGVLWMKDSVVYAGQWKNGKRQGMGTAHDARGRKITGKWNADTLVSGTREDSMGVYVGSFNKQMMASGHGEYTGKDGSHYEGHWENDAQTGKGFALTAQPKVKVGEWKAGQYLGERLTYTTERIYGIDISKYQHVINKHVHPIKWNQLRITHLGTASRKAIHGQVNYPISFIYIKSTEGKSLLNPFYKADYKQARAHGFSVGTYHFFSIYSPAAAQAAHFLRHSHISKGDFPPVLDVEPSPQQIAKMGGAEVLFKAVRTWLTIVERRTGKRPILYISQQFVNRYLPLAPDIKRDYDIWIARYGEYKPDVHLVYWQLCPDGRVQGIQGEVDINVFNGYKEVFDEFKAKL
;
A
#
# COMPACT_ATOMS: atom_id res chain seq x y z
N MET A 1 11.05 32.31 -4.45
CA MET A 1 9.67 32.51 -4.95
C MET A 1 8.80 31.40 -4.35
N GLU A 2 8.38 31.58 -3.09
CA GLU A 2 7.62 30.57 -2.35
C GLU A 2 6.18 30.50 -2.88
N ARG A 3 5.81 29.35 -3.46
CA ARG A 3 4.41 29.07 -3.81
C ARG A 3 3.68 28.66 -2.53
N LYS A 4 2.90 29.58 -1.98
CA LYS A 4 1.88 29.29 -0.96
C LYS A 4 0.94 28.22 -1.51
N ILE A 5 0.95 27.06 -0.87
CA ILE A 5 -0.03 26.00 -1.08
C ILE A 5 -1.35 26.54 -0.52
N ASN A 6 -2.28 26.89 -1.42
CA ASN A 6 -3.63 27.27 -1.04
C ASN A 6 -4.35 26.02 -0.50
N HIS A 7 -4.51 25.96 0.83
CA HIS A 7 -5.44 25.01 1.44
C HIS A 7 -6.86 25.28 0.91
N PRO A 8 -7.62 24.23 0.55
CA PRO A 8 -9.03 24.41 0.20
C PRO A 8 -9.75 25.03 1.40
N LYS A 9 -10.50 26.10 1.12
CA LYS A 9 -11.29 26.85 2.09
C LYS A 9 -12.07 25.87 2.95
N ARG A 10 -11.75 25.81 4.26
CA ARG A 10 -12.59 25.16 5.26
C ARG A 10 -14.00 25.74 5.09
N PHE A 11 -14.94 24.93 4.60
CA PHE A 11 -16.37 25.24 4.72
C PHE A 11 -16.70 25.16 6.21
N LEU A 12 -16.42 26.24 6.94
CA LEU A 12 -17.02 26.49 8.23
C LEU A 12 -18.52 26.62 7.95
N TRP A 13 -19.26 25.56 8.22
CA TRP A 13 -20.69 25.69 8.46
C TRP A 13 -20.82 26.48 9.76
N LEU A 14 -20.91 27.81 9.64
CA LEU A 14 -21.52 28.66 10.65
C LEU A 14 -23.00 28.31 10.69
N THR A 15 -23.34 27.20 11.35
CA THR A 15 -24.70 27.03 11.86
C THR A 15 -24.78 27.90 13.11
N ALA A 16 -25.46 29.03 12.94
CA ALA A 16 -25.77 29.96 14.01
C ALA A 16 -26.21 29.23 15.28
N LEU A 17 -25.54 29.56 16.38
CA LEU A 17 -26.06 29.38 17.72
C LEU A 17 -27.47 29.98 17.78
N LEU A 18 -28.46 29.11 17.91
CA LEU A 18 -29.72 29.45 18.56
C LEU A 18 -30.05 28.33 19.55
N VAL A 19 -29.09 28.08 20.45
CA VAL A 19 -29.34 27.45 21.75
C VAL A 19 -29.52 28.60 22.73
N VAL A 20 -30.66 29.28 22.64
CA VAL A 20 -31.09 30.22 23.69
C VAL A 20 -32.42 29.68 24.20
N GLY A 21 -32.38 29.09 25.40
CA GLY A 21 -33.57 28.80 26.20
C GLY A 21 -34.09 27.36 26.20
N LEU A 22 -33.24 26.33 26.36
CA LEU A 22 -33.69 24.96 26.68
C LEU A 22 -32.75 24.29 27.69
N PHE A 23 -32.50 24.97 28.82
CA PHE A 23 -31.80 24.42 29.98
C PHE A 23 -32.75 24.41 31.18
N GLY A 24 -33.75 23.54 31.11
CA GLY A 24 -34.59 23.19 32.26
C GLY A 24 -34.70 21.69 32.31
N ALA A 25 -34.29 21.08 33.43
CA ALA A 25 -34.65 19.70 33.75
C ALA A 25 -36.18 19.56 33.58
N CYS A 26 -36.62 18.36 33.17
CA CYS A 26 -38.01 18.08 32.82
C CYS A 26 -38.99 18.63 33.86
N HIS A 27 -39.56 19.80 33.58
CA HIS A 27 -40.61 20.42 34.38
C HIS A 27 -41.72 20.89 33.45
N ILE A 28 -42.93 20.55 33.87
CA ILE A 28 -44.19 20.67 33.15
C ILE A 28 -44.58 22.15 33.06
N GLU A 29 -45.00 22.61 31.88
CA GLU A 29 -46.12 23.56 31.77
C GLU A 29 -46.75 23.57 30.36
N LYS A 30 -48.05 23.23 30.31
CA LYS A 30 -49.08 23.49 29.28
C LYS A 30 -48.81 23.08 27.81
N ASN A 31 -49.47 22.00 27.40
CA ASN A 31 -49.85 21.73 26.01
C ASN A 31 -50.71 22.89 25.47
N THR A 32 -50.15 23.72 24.59
CA THR A 32 -50.93 24.62 23.74
C THR A 32 -50.79 24.13 22.30
N LEU A 33 -51.88 23.57 21.78
CA LEU A 33 -52.02 23.30 20.35
C LEU A 33 -52.36 24.62 19.67
N ASN A 34 -51.52 25.04 18.72
CA ASN A 34 -51.84 26.14 17.82
C ASN A 34 -52.78 25.63 16.72
N ASP A 35 -53.59 26.53 16.14
CA ASP A 35 -54.59 26.20 15.11
C ASP A 35 -53.98 25.65 13.80
N ASP A 36 -52.67 25.82 13.59
CA ASP A 36 -51.91 25.24 12.46
C ASP A 36 -51.45 23.79 12.72
N GLY A 37 -51.84 23.19 13.85
CA GLY A 37 -51.47 21.84 14.25
C GLY A 37 -50.07 21.74 14.85
N THR A 38 -49.39 22.87 15.12
CA THR A 38 -48.11 22.91 15.83
C THR A 38 -48.32 23.04 17.33
N ALA A 39 -47.55 22.31 18.13
CA ALA A 39 -47.47 22.52 19.58
C ALA A 39 -46.03 22.32 20.04
N GLN A 40 -45.59 23.07 21.04
CA GLN A 40 -44.43 22.69 21.83
C GLN A 40 -44.87 21.67 22.86
N VAL A 41 -44.35 20.45 22.77
CA VAL A 41 -44.78 19.34 23.62
C VAL A 41 -43.59 18.74 24.35
N LEU A 42 -43.81 18.40 25.62
CA LEU A 42 -43.00 17.49 26.41
C LEU A 42 -43.66 16.11 26.38
N GLN A 43 -43.20 15.21 25.51
CA GLN A 43 -43.73 13.84 25.44
C GLN A 43 -42.80 12.90 26.20
N GLN A 44 -43.34 12.17 27.19
CA GLN A 44 -42.62 11.13 27.90
C GLN A 44 -43.15 9.75 27.53
N GLU A 45 -42.27 8.89 27.03
CA GLU A 45 -42.61 7.49 26.73
C GLU A 45 -41.38 6.62 27.00
N ASN A 46 -41.53 5.56 27.81
CA ASN A 46 -40.47 4.59 28.11
C ASN A 46 -39.12 5.21 28.57
N GLY A 47 -39.17 6.31 29.33
CA GLY A 47 -37.98 7.01 29.84
C GLY A 47 -37.29 7.95 28.84
N LEU A 48 -37.86 8.10 27.64
CA LEU A 48 -37.49 9.13 26.67
C LEU A 48 -38.37 10.36 26.87
N CYS A 49 -37.77 11.54 26.73
CA CYS A 49 -38.47 12.81 26.85
C CYS A 49 -38.16 13.68 25.62
N TYR A 50 -39.17 13.93 24.78
CA TYR A 50 -39.04 14.82 23.63
C TYR A 50 -39.54 16.21 23.99
N GLN A 51 -38.77 17.24 23.62
CA GLN A 51 -39.13 18.65 23.73
C GLN A 51 -38.95 19.33 22.37
N GLY A 52 -40.03 19.78 21.76
CA GLY A 52 -39.98 20.44 20.45
C GLY A 52 -41.34 20.55 19.79
N THR A 53 -41.33 20.85 18.49
CA THR A 53 -42.57 20.99 17.72
C THR A 53 -43.15 19.61 17.38
N VAL A 54 -44.46 19.45 17.50
CA VAL A 54 -45.19 18.29 16.96
C VAL A 54 -46.13 18.74 15.86
N LEU A 55 -46.32 17.90 14.84
CA LEU A 55 -47.31 18.07 13.77
C LEU A 55 -48.09 16.75 13.65
N HIS A 56 -49.41 16.80 13.79
CA HIS A 56 -50.29 15.61 13.80
C HIS A 56 -49.82 14.51 14.80
N GLY A 57 -49.43 14.93 16.01
CA GLY A 57 -48.99 14.01 17.06
C GLY A 57 -47.62 13.36 16.83
N ARG A 58 -46.83 13.85 15.86
CA ARG A 58 -45.48 13.34 15.59
C ARG A 58 -44.45 14.47 15.67
N SER A 59 -43.26 14.20 16.21
CA SER A 59 -42.15 15.16 16.25
C SER A 59 -41.85 15.72 14.86
N HIS A 60 -41.76 17.04 14.77
CA HIS A 60 -41.58 17.81 13.53
C HIS A 60 -40.75 19.06 13.81
N GLY A 61 -40.15 19.68 12.80
CA GLY A 61 -39.39 20.92 12.99
C GLY A 61 -38.15 20.69 13.87
N TYR A 62 -37.79 21.63 14.73
CA TYR A 62 -36.66 21.45 15.65
C TYR A 62 -37.11 20.91 17.00
N GLY A 63 -36.30 20.02 17.58
CA GLY A 63 -36.55 19.48 18.91
C GLY A 63 -35.39 18.68 19.49
N VAL A 64 -35.47 18.44 20.79
CA VAL A 64 -34.49 17.73 21.60
C VAL A 64 -35.13 16.49 22.22
N LEU A 65 -34.47 15.34 22.06
CA LEU A 65 -34.82 14.09 22.69
C LEU A 65 -33.82 13.79 23.80
N TRP A 66 -34.34 13.53 24.99
CA TRP A 66 -33.61 13.20 26.20
C TRP A 66 -33.86 11.75 26.61
N MET A 67 -32.88 11.14 27.27
CA MET A 67 -33.02 9.92 28.04
C MET A 67 -32.43 10.19 29.41
N LYS A 68 -33.29 10.24 30.44
CA LYS A 68 -32.91 10.76 31.78
C LYS A 68 -32.28 12.15 31.63
N ASP A 69 -31.05 12.32 32.12
CA ASP A 69 -30.32 13.60 32.11
C ASP A 69 -29.41 13.78 30.87
N SER A 70 -29.51 12.89 29.89
CA SER A 70 -28.64 12.88 28.70
C SER A 70 -29.41 13.22 27.43
N VAL A 71 -28.89 14.17 26.64
CA VAL A 71 -29.40 14.45 25.29
C VAL A 71 -29.07 13.29 24.36
N VAL A 72 -30.11 12.63 23.86
CA VAL A 72 -30.00 11.58 22.83
C VAL A 72 -29.85 12.21 21.45
N TYR A 73 -30.65 13.23 21.16
CA TYR A 73 -30.64 13.94 19.88
C TYR A 73 -31.12 15.39 20.03
N ALA A 74 -30.48 16.33 19.35
CA ALA A 74 -30.96 17.70 19.19
C ALA A 74 -30.84 18.09 17.72
N GLY A 75 -31.95 18.40 17.06
CA GLY A 75 -31.93 18.71 15.64
C GLY A 75 -33.30 18.74 14.98
N GLN A 76 -33.30 18.53 13.66
CA GLN A 76 -34.52 18.57 12.87
C GLN A 76 -35.26 17.22 12.88
N TRP A 77 -36.58 17.28 12.84
CA TRP A 77 -37.50 16.17 12.89
C TRP A 77 -38.49 16.29 11.72
N LYS A 78 -38.85 15.15 11.13
CA LYS A 78 -39.90 15.07 10.12
C LYS A 78 -40.69 13.79 10.34
N ASN A 79 -41.99 13.94 10.64
CA ASN A 79 -42.94 12.83 10.82
C ASN A 79 -42.46 11.78 11.85
N GLY A 80 -41.92 12.25 12.98
CA GLY A 80 -41.45 11.39 14.07
C GLY A 80 -40.05 10.81 13.87
N LYS A 81 -39.34 11.18 12.80
CA LYS A 81 -37.99 10.70 12.50
C LYS A 81 -36.98 11.83 12.52
N ARG A 82 -35.75 11.54 12.97
CA ARG A 82 -34.61 12.47 12.87
C ARG A 82 -34.29 12.75 11.41
N GLN A 83 -34.15 14.02 11.07
CA GLN A 83 -34.00 14.52 9.71
C GLN A 83 -33.02 15.70 9.69
N GLY A 84 -32.48 16.06 8.53
CA GLY A 84 -31.72 17.30 8.37
C GLY A 84 -30.48 17.35 9.26
N MET A 85 -30.09 18.52 9.75
CA MET A 85 -28.95 18.66 10.65
C MET A 85 -29.35 18.35 12.09
N GLY A 86 -28.48 17.64 12.81
CA GLY A 86 -28.65 17.39 14.24
C GLY A 86 -27.42 16.80 14.91
N THR A 87 -27.41 16.89 16.23
CA THR A 87 -26.39 16.35 17.12
C THR A 87 -26.95 15.17 17.89
N ALA A 88 -26.17 14.09 18.00
CA ALA A 88 -26.46 12.93 18.86
C ALA A 88 -25.20 12.50 19.60
N HIS A 89 -25.34 11.50 20.48
CA HIS A 89 -24.22 10.80 21.10
C HIS A 89 -24.23 9.33 20.66
N ASP A 90 -23.05 8.76 20.39
CA ASP A 90 -22.94 7.33 20.10
C ASP A 90 -23.00 6.47 21.38
N ALA A 91 -22.90 5.14 21.22
CA ALA A 91 -22.93 4.20 22.34
C ALA A 91 -21.79 4.39 23.36
N ARG A 92 -20.75 5.16 23.03
CA ARG A 92 -19.63 5.52 23.93
C ARG A 92 -19.76 6.94 24.49
N GLY A 93 -20.88 7.62 24.23
CA GLY A 93 -21.12 8.99 24.67
C GLY A 93 -20.38 10.05 23.84
N ARG A 94 -19.78 9.69 22.69
CA ARG A 94 -19.07 10.67 21.85
C ARG A 94 -20.07 11.50 21.07
N LYS A 95 -19.87 12.81 21.04
CA LYS A 95 -20.72 13.76 20.32
C LYS A 95 -20.54 13.57 18.82
N ILE A 96 -21.66 13.46 18.10
CA ILE A 96 -21.71 13.40 16.64
C ILE A 96 -22.67 14.47 16.12
N THR A 97 -22.20 15.34 15.22
CA THR A 97 -23.05 16.35 14.56
C THR A 97 -23.06 16.11 13.07
N GLY A 98 -24.23 16.01 12.45
CA GLY A 98 -24.31 15.65 11.04
C GLY A 98 -25.70 15.68 10.44
N LYS A 99 -25.78 15.17 9.21
CA LYS A 99 -26.98 15.08 8.39
C LYS A 99 -27.69 13.75 8.62
N TRP A 100 -28.95 13.83 9.01
CA TRP A 100 -29.88 12.75 9.27
C TRP A 100 -30.89 12.62 8.13
N ASN A 101 -31.21 11.38 7.79
CA ASN A 101 -32.30 11.06 6.89
C ASN A 101 -33.08 9.89 7.46
N ALA A 102 -34.30 10.17 7.92
CA ALA A 102 -35.22 9.18 8.49
C ALA A 102 -34.52 8.26 9.53
N ASP A 103 -33.99 8.85 10.60
CA ASP A 103 -33.29 8.17 11.70
C ASP A 103 -31.91 7.58 11.38
N THR A 104 -31.44 7.71 10.15
CA THR A 104 -30.10 7.30 9.76
C THR A 104 -29.18 8.52 9.67
N LEU A 105 -28.08 8.52 10.42
CA LEU A 105 -27.00 9.49 10.26
C LEU A 105 -26.24 9.16 8.96
N VAL A 106 -26.35 10.01 7.95
CA VAL A 106 -25.75 9.79 6.62
C VAL A 106 -24.29 10.23 6.62
N SER A 107 -24.00 11.41 7.19
CA SER A 107 -22.65 11.98 7.25
C SER A 107 -22.55 12.95 8.41
N GLY A 108 -21.38 13.10 9.03
CA GLY A 108 -21.20 14.02 10.15
C GLY A 108 -19.76 14.11 10.64
N THR A 109 -19.60 14.81 11.75
CA THR A 109 -18.36 14.97 12.50
C THR A 109 -18.50 14.31 13.86
N ARG A 110 -17.57 13.43 14.22
CA ARG A 110 -17.43 12.82 15.54
C ARG A 110 -16.09 13.24 16.13
N GLU A 111 -16.10 13.84 17.30
CA GLU A 111 -14.90 14.30 18.00
C GLU A 111 -14.79 13.65 19.37
N ASP A 112 -13.57 13.23 19.73
CA ASP A 112 -13.25 12.71 21.05
C ASP A 112 -11.84 13.16 21.52
N SER A 113 -11.35 12.57 22.61
CA SER A 113 -10.04 12.90 23.16
C SER A 113 -8.89 12.56 22.21
N MET A 114 -9.07 11.61 21.30
CA MET A 114 -8.03 11.11 20.39
C MET A 114 -7.98 11.90 19.07
N GLY A 115 -9.12 12.38 18.58
CA GLY A 115 -9.15 13.09 17.30
C GLY A 115 -10.56 13.44 16.81
N VAL A 116 -10.61 13.80 15.53
CA VAL A 116 -11.82 14.21 14.82
C VAL A 116 -12.00 13.31 13.60
N TYR A 117 -13.15 12.65 13.50
CA TYR A 117 -13.60 11.94 12.31
C TYR A 117 -14.67 12.75 11.58
N VAL A 118 -14.55 12.88 10.26
CA VAL A 118 -15.55 13.50 9.37
C VAL A 118 -15.86 12.52 8.25
N GLY A 119 -17.12 12.09 8.13
CA GLY A 119 -17.48 11.16 7.07
C GLY A 119 -18.83 10.50 7.26
N SER A 120 -19.01 9.38 6.57
CA SER A 120 -20.24 8.60 6.61
C SER A 120 -20.32 7.69 7.84
N PHE A 121 -21.55 7.36 8.24
CA PHE A 121 -21.83 6.50 9.40
C PHE A 121 -22.86 5.42 9.02
N ASN A 122 -22.81 4.29 9.73
CA ASN A 122 -23.86 3.28 9.65
C ASN A 122 -24.97 3.51 10.69
N LYS A 123 -25.94 2.58 10.75
CA LYS A 123 -27.13 2.65 11.61
C LYS A 123 -26.77 2.67 13.11
N GLN A 124 -25.61 2.15 13.47
CA GLN A 124 -25.06 2.11 14.83
C GLN A 124 -24.20 3.35 15.14
N MET A 125 -24.16 4.34 14.24
CA MET A 125 -23.32 5.54 14.36
C MET A 125 -21.83 5.23 14.43
N MET A 126 -21.40 4.10 13.86
CA MET A 126 -19.99 3.80 13.62
C MET A 126 -19.58 4.34 12.25
N ALA A 127 -18.35 4.80 12.12
CA ALA A 127 -17.76 5.24 10.86
C ALA A 127 -17.87 4.11 9.83
N SER A 128 -18.48 4.42 8.67
CA SER A 128 -18.75 3.45 7.62
C SER A 128 -18.92 4.17 6.28
N GLY A 129 -18.25 3.69 5.23
CA GLY A 129 -18.15 4.39 3.95
C GLY A 129 -16.92 5.29 3.90
N HIS A 130 -16.94 6.36 3.09
CA HIS A 130 -15.79 7.28 3.00
C HIS A 130 -15.73 8.24 4.19
N GLY A 131 -14.52 8.53 4.67
CA GLY A 131 -14.30 9.50 5.73
C GLY A 131 -12.83 9.82 5.99
N GLU A 132 -12.62 10.91 6.71
CA GLU A 132 -11.34 11.46 7.13
C GLU A 132 -11.23 11.39 8.65
N TYR A 133 -10.06 11.02 9.17
CA TYR A 133 -9.73 11.11 10.59
C TYR A 133 -8.44 11.91 10.77
N THR A 134 -8.48 12.88 11.66
CA THR A 134 -7.30 13.64 12.11
C THR A 134 -7.10 13.41 13.59
N GLY A 135 -6.01 12.74 13.94
CA GLY A 135 -5.59 12.49 15.32
C GLY A 135 -4.86 13.68 15.92
N LYS A 136 -4.99 13.88 17.23
CA LYS A 136 -4.27 14.93 17.97
C LYS A 136 -2.76 14.66 18.07
N ASP A 137 -2.33 13.44 17.78
CA ASP A 137 -0.94 13.02 17.65
C ASP A 137 -0.32 13.39 16.29
N GLY A 138 -1.06 14.10 15.44
CA GLY A 138 -0.66 14.46 14.08
C GLY A 138 -0.88 13.35 13.05
N SER A 139 -1.43 12.20 13.46
CA SER A 139 -1.85 11.17 12.52
C SER A 139 -3.05 11.64 11.68
N HIS A 140 -3.12 11.16 10.44
CA HIS A 140 -4.23 11.45 9.55
C HIS A 140 -4.53 10.23 8.70
N TYR A 141 -5.80 10.00 8.40
CA TYR A 141 -6.27 8.99 7.46
C TYR A 141 -7.44 9.51 6.64
N GLU A 142 -7.40 9.28 5.33
CA GLU A 142 -8.52 9.49 4.41
C GLU A 142 -8.77 8.20 3.63
N GLY A 143 -10.01 7.72 3.60
CA GLY A 143 -10.36 6.51 2.85
C GLY A 143 -11.67 5.89 3.30
N HIS A 144 -11.79 4.58 3.09
CA HIS A 144 -12.98 3.82 3.47
C HIS A 144 -12.90 3.32 4.91
N TRP A 145 -14.06 3.26 5.55
CA TRP A 145 -14.26 2.82 6.90
C TRP A 145 -15.33 1.73 6.95
N GLU A 146 -15.15 0.78 7.86
CA GLU A 146 -16.15 -0.22 8.21
C GLU A 146 -16.10 -0.45 9.71
N ASN A 147 -17.20 -0.15 10.39
CA ASN A 147 -17.36 -0.33 11.84
C ASN A 147 -16.22 0.29 12.66
N ASP A 148 -15.93 1.58 12.43
CA ASP A 148 -14.84 2.33 13.09
C ASP A 148 -13.41 1.89 12.72
N ALA A 149 -13.22 0.97 11.77
CA ALA A 149 -11.90 0.55 11.29
C ALA A 149 -11.62 0.99 9.84
N GLN A 150 -10.39 1.39 9.55
CA GLN A 150 -9.96 1.69 8.17
C GLN A 150 -10.02 0.42 7.31
N THR A 151 -10.50 0.55 6.08
CA THR A 151 -10.64 -0.55 5.13
C THR A 151 -10.48 -0.04 3.68
N GLY A 152 -10.21 -0.95 2.75
CA GLY A 152 -10.09 -0.60 1.32
C GLY A 152 -8.96 0.38 1.03
N LYS A 153 -9.09 1.15 -0.05
CA LYS A 153 -8.06 2.11 -0.47
C LYS A 153 -8.07 3.36 0.41
N GLY A 154 -6.89 3.84 0.77
CA GLY A 154 -6.75 5.06 1.55
C GLY A 154 -5.36 5.71 1.48
N PHE A 155 -5.26 6.80 2.20
CA PHE A 155 -4.05 7.60 2.41
C PHE A 155 -3.90 7.83 3.92
N ALA A 156 -2.68 7.71 4.45
CA ALA A 156 -2.40 8.01 5.85
C ALA A 156 -1.07 8.72 6.04
N LEU A 157 -1.06 9.66 6.99
CA LEU A 157 0.14 10.20 7.62
C LEU A 157 0.24 9.63 9.03
N THR A 158 1.37 9.04 9.37
CA THR A 158 1.64 8.62 10.75
C THR A 158 2.32 9.74 11.54
N ALA A 159 2.36 9.64 12.87
CA ALA A 159 3.08 10.60 13.74
C ALA A 159 4.60 10.72 13.43
N GLN A 160 5.17 9.75 12.70
CA GLN A 160 6.48 9.88 12.05
C GLN A 160 6.29 10.11 10.54
N PRO A 161 7.21 10.81 9.83
CA PRO A 161 7.03 11.28 8.46
C PRO A 161 7.05 10.13 7.43
N LYS A 162 6.06 9.24 7.52
CA LYS A 162 5.83 8.11 6.63
C LYS A 162 4.43 8.25 6.07
N VAL A 163 4.38 8.60 4.80
CA VAL A 163 3.16 8.54 4.00
C VAL A 163 2.88 7.07 3.70
N LYS A 164 1.64 6.66 3.91
CA LYS A 164 1.12 5.35 3.48
C LYS A 164 0.01 5.60 2.47
N VAL A 165 0.11 4.98 1.31
CA VAL A 165 -0.93 5.00 0.28
C VAL A 165 -1.14 3.55 -0.11
N GLY A 166 -2.37 3.05 -0.15
CA GLY A 166 -2.56 1.63 -0.45
C GLY A 166 -3.86 1.07 0.09
N GLU A 167 -3.85 -0.19 0.51
CA GLU A 167 -5.02 -0.89 1.02
C GLU A 167 -4.94 -1.12 2.54
N TRP A 168 -6.09 -1.03 3.20
CA TRP A 168 -6.30 -1.31 4.61
C TRP A 168 -7.31 -2.44 4.78
N LYS A 169 -7.18 -3.19 5.87
CA LYS A 169 -8.19 -4.16 6.30
C LYS A 169 -8.24 -4.20 7.82
N ALA A 170 -9.41 -3.95 8.38
CA ALA A 170 -9.63 -3.94 9.83
C ALA A 170 -8.61 -3.07 10.59
N GLY A 171 -8.34 -1.88 10.07
CA GLY A 171 -7.39 -0.91 10.64
C GLY A 171 -5.91 -1.19 10.37
N GLN A 172 -5.58 -2.31 9.74
CA GLN A 172 -4.20 -2.66 9.39
C GLN A 172 -3.88 -2.22 7.97
N TYR A 173 -2.80 -1.46 7.80
CA TYR A 173 -2.26 -1.13 6.48
C TYR A 173 -1.61 -2.37 5.87
N LEU A 174 -2.12 -2.80 4.71
CA LEU A 174 -1.62 -3.97 3.98
C LEU A 174 -0.47 -3.61 3.03
N GLY A 175 -0.50 -2.41 2.45
CA GLY A 175 0.53 -1.88 1.54
C GLY A 175 -0.03 -1.35 0.21
N GLU A 176 0.84 -0.86 -0.65
CA GLU A 176 0.49 -0.47 -2.03
C GLU A 176 0.19 -1.72 -2.86
N ARG A 177 -1.00 -1.79 -3.48
CA ARG A 177 -1.34 -2.80 -4.49
C ARG A 177 -1.03 -2.25 -5.89
N LEU A 178 -0.18 -2.94 -6.65
CA LEU A 178 0.15 -2.52 -8.00
C LEU A 178 -0.95 -2.86 -9.00
N THR A 179 -1.27 -1.89 -9.85
CA THR A 179 -2.00 -2.11 -11.11
C THR A 179 -1.01 -2.32 -12.24
N TYR A 180 -1.22 -3.38 -13.03
CA TYR A 180 -0.32 -3.75 -14.13
C TYR A 180 -0.86 -3.20 -15.45
N THR A 181 -0.14 -2.23 -16.01
CA THR A 181 -0.48 -1.47 -17.22
C THR A 181 0.75 -1.34 -18.13
N THR A 182 0.55 -0.94 -19.39
CA THR A 182 1.64 -0.69 -20.36
C THR A 182 2.60 0.44 -19.96
N GLU A 183 2.20 1.32 -19.03
CA GLU A 183 3.02 2.44 -18.55
C GLU A 183 4.09 2.01 -17.55
N ARG A 184 3.95 0.81 -16.97
CA ARG A 184 4.95 0.24 -16.07
C ARG A 184 6.18 -0.19 -16.86
N ILE A 185 7.32 -0.14 -16.18
CA ILE A 185 8.59 -0.54 -16.76
C ILE A 185 8.84 -2.01 -16.41
N TYR A 186 8.65 -2.89 -17.39
CA TYR A 186 8.85 -4.33 -17.21
C TYR A 186 10.23 -4.78 -17.69
N GLY A 187 10.71 -5.86 -17.09
CA GLY A 187 11.89 -6.56 -17.52
C GLY A 187 11.77 -8.05 -17.25
N ILE A 188 12.80 -8.79 -17.63
CA ILE A 188 12.90 -10.22 -17.40
C ILE A 188 14.25 -10.55 -16.79
N ASP A 189 14.34 -11.71 -16.15
CA ASP A 189 15.62 -12.30 -15.84
C ASP A 189 15.74 -13.71 -16.41
N ILE A 190 16.93 -14.02 -16.90
CA ILE A 190 17.18 -15.23 -17.69
C ILE A 190 18.46 -15.93 -17.26
N SER A 191 18.48 -17.24 -17.48
CA SER A 191 19.62 -18.11 -17.26
C SER A 191 19.63 -19.23 -18.30
N LYS A 192 20.46 -20.26 -18.07
CA LYS A 192 20.45 -21.48 -18.89
C LYS A 192 19.06 -22.11 -19.05
N TYR A 193 18.15 -21.91 -18.10
CA TYR A 193 16.83 -22.54 -18.11
C TYR A 193 15.90 -21.99 -19.20
N GLN A 194 16.13 -20.78 -19.69
CA GLN A 194 15.39 -20.23 -20.84
C GLN A 194 15.90 -20.77 -22.19
N HIS A 195 17.02 -21.51 -22.19
CA HIS A 195 17.55 -22.21 -23.36
C HIS A 195 17.31 -23.71 -23.27
N VAL A 196 17.56 -24.33 -22.11
CA VAL A 196 17.56 -25.78 -21.95
C VAL A 196 16.20 -26.23 -21.42
N ILE A 197 15.32 -26.66 -22.33
CA ILE A 197 13.97 -27.13 -22.02
C ILE A 197 13.90 -28.61 -22.40
N ASN A 198 13.52 -29.47 -21.44
CA ASN A 198 13.46 -30.91 -21.67
C ASN A 198 14.74 -31.47 -22.33
N LYS A 199 15.91 -31.00 -21.87
CA LYS A 199 17.26 -31.34 -22.39
C LYS A 199 17.57 -30.86 -23.82
N HIS A 200 16.68 -30.13 -24.47
CA HIS A 200 16.90 -29.53 -25.78
C HIS A 200 17.28 -28.06 -25.64
N VAL A 201 18.20 -27.59 -26.50
CA VAL A 201 18.66 -26.20 -26.51
C VAL A 201 17.82 -25.41 -27.52
N HIS A 202 17.18 -24.34 -27.04
CA HIS A 202 16.36 -23.43 -27.83
C HIS A 202 17.01 -22.03 -27.86
N PRO A 203 17.04 -21.36 -29.03
CA PRO A 203 17.54 -20.00 -29.12
C PRO A 203 16.48 -19.00 -28.63
N ILE A 204 16.95 -17.89 -28.06
CA ILE A 204 16.11 -16.72 -27.77
C ILE A 204 15.97 -15.89 -29.05
N LYS A 205 14.73 -15.57 -29.45
CA LYS A 205 14.44 -14.69 -30.59
C LYS A 205 14.35 -13.23 -30.14
N TRP A 206 15.52 -12.59 -30.03
CA TRP A 206 15.70 -11.26 -29.43
C TRP A 206 14.84 -10.14 -30.04
N ASN A 207 14.62 -10.16 -31.36
CA ASN A 207 13.80 -9.19 -32.08
C ASN A 207 12.28 -9.38 -31.87
N GLN A 208 11.85 -10.44 -31.21
CA GLN A 208 10.43 -10.77 -30.97
C GLN A 208 10.03 -10.61 -29.49
N LEU A 209 10.97 -10.21 -28.63
CA LEU A 209 10.80 -10.20 -27.18
C LEU A 209 9.69 -9.25 -26.73
N ARG A 210 8.57 -9.83 -26.30
CA ARG A 210 7.45 -9.13 -25.65
C ARG A 210 6.84 -10.01 -24.58
N ILE A 211 6.47 -9.43 -23.44
CA ILE A 211 5.78 -10.15 -22.37
C ILE A 211 4.33 -10.34 -22.78
N THR A 212 3.88 -11.58 -22.84
CA THR A 212 2.52 -11.97 -23.27
C THR A 212 1.69 -12.56 -22.13
N HIS A 213 2.32 -12.94 -21.01
CA HIS A 213 1.61 -13.42 -19.82
C HIS A 213 2.39 -13.12 -18.54
N LEU A 214 1.71 -12.62 -17.49
CA LEU A 214 2.30 -12.30 -16.19
C LEU A 214 2.22 -13.45 -15.17
N GLY A 215 2.24 -14.69 -15.67
CA GLY A 215 2.17 -15.90 -14.85
C GLY A 215 0.86 -16.05 -14.05
N THR A 216 0.79 -17.14 -13.30
CA THR A 216 -0.38 -17.57 -12.51
C THR A 216 -0.07 -17.67 -11.01
N ALA A 217 1.21 -17.57 -10.62
CA ALA A 217 1.67 -17.66 -9.23
C ALA A 217 1.01 -16.66 -8.25
N SER A 218 0.39 -15.60 -8.75
CA SER A 218 -0.34 -14.61 -7.93
C SER A 218 -1.48 -13.96 -8.71
N ARG A 219 -2.53 -13.55 -7.99
CA ARG A 219 -3.62 -12.73 -8.56
C ARG A 219 -3.09 -11.35 -8.93
N LYS A 220 -3.22 -10.99 -10.19
CA LYS A 220 -2.75 -9.70 -10.72
C LYS A 220 -3.94 -8.92 -11.27
N ALA A 221 -4.07 -7.66 -10.86
CA ALA A 221 -5.06 -6.74 -11.43
C ALA A 221 -4.52 -6.21 -12.76
N ILE A 222 -4.87 -6.90 -13.84
CA ILE A 222 -4.45 -6.59 -15.21
C ILE A 222 -5.58 -5.81 -15.89
N HIS A 223 -5.25 -4.66 -16.48
CA HIS A 223 -6.17 -3.91 -17.32
C HIS A 223 -5.74 -4.02 -18.78
N GLY A 224 -6.62 -4.58 -19.62
CA GLY A 224 -6.33 -4.82 -21.04
C GLY A 224 -5.60 -6.13 -21.31
N GLN A 225 -5.08 -6.28 -22.53
CA GLN A 225 -4.31 -7.46 -22.95
C GLN A 225 -2.83 -7.29 -22.59
N VAL A 226 -2.21 -8.34 -22.06
CA VAL A 226 -0.79 -8.35 -21.75
C VAL A 226 0.00 -8.43 -23.05
N ASN A 227 0.66 -7.34 -23.40
CA ASN A 227 1.58 -7.26 -24.53
C ASN A 227 2.64 -6.19 -24.26
N TYR A 228 3.51 -6.43 -23.29
CA TYR A 228 4.38 -5.40 -22.72
C TYR A 228 5.79 -5.43 -23.30
N PRO A 229 6.39 -4.27 -23.58
CA PRO A 229 7.79 -4.21 -24.00
C PRO A 229 8.72 -4.62 -22.85
N ILE A 230 9.82 -5.27 -23.20
CA ILE A 230 10.91 -5.56 -22.25
C ILE A 230 11.84 -4.36 -22.24
N SER A 231 11.96 -3.69 -21.10
CA SER A 231 12.79 -2.50 -20.92
C SER A 231 14.17 -2.82 -20.36
N PHE A 232 14.29 -3.93 -19.61
CA PHE A 232 15.57 -4.39 -19.05
C PHE A 232 15.64 -5.91 -18.96
N ILE A 233 16.86 -6.45 -18.96
CA ILE A 233 17.14 -7.88 -18.87
C ILE A 233 18.28 -8.12 -17.88
N TYR A 234 18.03 -8.92 -16.85
CA TYR A 234 19.09 -9.45 -15.99
C TYR A 234 19.50 -10.86 -16.43
N ILE A 235 20.80 -11.13 -16.50
CA ILE A 235 21.32 -12.41 -17.02
C ILE A 235 22.20 -13.06 -15.98
N LYS A 236 21.93 -14.34 -15.65
CA LYS A 236 22.80 -15.12 -14.76
C LYS A 236 24.17 -15.26 -15.39
N SER A 237 25.22 -14.90 -14.67
CA SER A 237 26.60 -15.14 -15.11
C SER A 237 27.22 -16.32 -14.38
N THR A 238 27.22 -16.28 -13.06
CA THR A 238 27.95 -17.26 -12.23
C THR A 238 27.15 -17.71 -11.02
N GLU A 239 27.57 -18.82 -10.44
CA GLU A 239 27.03 -19.37 -9.20
C GLU A 239 28.15 -19.93 -8.34
N GLY A 240 28.13 -19.59 -7.05
CA GLY A 240 29.19 -19.98 -6.12
C GLY A 240 30.59 -19.60 -6.62
N LYS A 241 31.59 -20.44 -6.35
CA LYS A 241 32.98 -20.14 -6.71
C LYS A 241 33.46 -20.73 -8.05
N SER A 242 32.58 -21.39 -8.81
CA SER A 242 33.01 -22.18 -9.98
C SER A 242 31.99 -22.32 -11.11
N LEU A 243 30.68 -22.32 -10.83
CA LEU A 243 29.68 -22.55 -11.87
C LEU A 243 29.52 -21.32 -12.76
N LEU A 244 29.38 -21.58 -14.06
CA LEU A 244 29.15 -20.58 -15.10
C LEU A 244 27.82 -20.88 -15.81
N ASN A 245 27.09 -19.84 -16.19
CA ASN A 245 26.02 -19.97 -17.16
C ASN A 245 26.63 -20.03 -18.57
N PRO A 246 26.51 -21.16 -19.30
CA PRO A 246 27.13 -21.32 -20.62
C PRO A 246 26.58 -20.35 -21.68
N PHE A 247 25.37 -19.80 -21.49
CA PHE A 247 24.73 -18.88 -22.43
C PHE A 247 25.04 -17.40 -22.15
N TYR A 248 25.56 -17.08 -20.96
CA TYR A 248 25.72 -15.71 -20.46
C TYR A 248 26.37 -14.74 -21.46
N LYS A 249 27.52 -15.11 -22.04
CA LYS A 249 28.26 -14.22 -22.96
C LYS A 249 27.48 -13.94 -24.24
N ALA A 250 26.81 -14.96 -24.78
CA ALA A 250 26.00 -14.82 -25.99
C ALA A 250 24.76 -13.96 -25.71
N ASP A 251 24.08 -14.22 -24.60
CA ASP A 251 22.87 -13.49 -24.19
C ASP A 251 23.19 -12.02 -23.89
N TYR A 252 24.26 -11.75 -23.15
CA TYR A 252 24.70 -10.39 -22.85
C TYR A 252 24.98 -9.60 -24.14
N LYS A 253 25.71 -10.21 -25.09
CA LYS A 253 26.01 -9.57 -26.38
C LYS A 253 24.73 -9.30 -27.18
N GLN A 254 23.84 -10.28 -27.28
CA GLN A 254 22.60 -10.15 -28.04
C GLN A 254 21.64 -9.14 -27.41
N ALA A 255 21.48 -9.16 -26.09
CA ALA A 255 20.64 -8.20 -25.38
C ALA A 255 21.11 -6.75 -25.64
N ARG A 256 22.41 -6.49 -25.51
CA ARG A 256 22.97 -5.16 -25.81
C ARG A 256 22.83 -4.77 -27.28
N ALA A 257 23.05 -5.70 -28.21
CA ALA A 257 22.92 -5.44 -29.64
C ALA A 257 21.49 -5.05 -30.06
N HIS A 258 20.48 -5.49 -29.29
CA HIS A 258 19.08 -5.13 -29.51
C HIS A 258 18.61 -3.94 -28.64
N GLY A 259 19.54 -3.23 -27.98
CA GLY A 259 19.24 -2.00 -27.25
C GLY A 259 18.61 -2.18 -25.87
N PHE A 260 18.55 -3.41 -25.34
CA PHE A 260 18.06 -3.64 -23.98
C PHE A 260 19.03 -3.08 -22.95
N SER A 261 18.50 -2.55 -21.85
CA SER A 261 19.31 -2.28 -20.66
C SER A 261 19.64 -3.61 -19.96
N VAL A 262 20.92 -3.90 -19.76
CA VAL A 262 21.39 -5.22 -19.31
C VAL A 262 22.00 -5.14 -17.93
N GLY A 263 21.65 -6.08 -17.06
CA GLY A 263 22.30 -6.33 -15.80
C GLY A 263 22.81 -7.76 -15.70
N THR A 264 23.78 -7.99 -14.82
CA THR A 264 24.36 -9.31 -14.60
C THR A 264 24.18 -9.73 -13.15
N TYR A 265 23.80 -10.99 -12.90
CA TYR A 265 23.63 -11.49 -11.54
C TYR A 265 24.47 -12.73 -11.20
N HIS A 266 24.72 -12.88 -9.90
CA HIS A 266 25.43 -13.98 -9.26
C HIS A 266 24.52 -14.74 -8.30
N PHE A 267 24.40 -16.06 -8.45
CA PHE A 267 23.67 -16.90 -7.50
C PHE A 267 24.57 -17.31 -6.34
N PHE A 268 24.22 -16.88 -5.13
CA PHE A 268 25.01 -17.10 -3.91
C PHE A 268 24.97 -18.56 -3.46
N SER A 269 26.12 -19.10 -3.09
CA SER A 269 26.26 -20.44 -2.52
C SER A 269 26.70 -20.37 -1.06
N ILE A 270 25.97 -21.03 -0.17
CA ILE A 270 26.37 -21.17 1.25
C ILE A 270 27.59 -22.09 1.47
N TYR A 271 28.03 -22.82 0.44
CA TYR A 271 29.10 -23.81 0.54
C TYR A 271 30.48 -23.29 0.13
N SER A 272 30.60 -21.99 -0.17
CA SER A 272 31.86 -21.41 -0.61
C SER A 272 32.10 -20.01 -0.01
N PRO A 273 33.36 -19.62 0.25
CA PRO A 273 33.66 -18.30 0.81
C PRO A 273 33.17 -17.17 -0.10
N ALA A 274 32.47 -16.18 0.46
CA ALA A 274 31.91 -15.05 -0.29
C ALA A 274 32.96 -14.27 -1.11
N ALA A 275 34.18 -14.13 -0.60
CA ALA A 275 35.27 -13.49 -1.34
C ALA A 275 35.67 -14.27 -2.61
N ALA A 276 35.68 -15.61 -2.54
CA ALA A 276 35.96 -16.46 -3.70
C ALA A 276 34.82 -16.40 -4.73
N GLN A 277 33.57 -16.33 -4.26
CA GLN A 277 32.39 -16.10 -5.09
C GLN A 277 32.45 -14.74 -5.81
N ALA A 278 32.79 -13.67 -5.09
CA ALA A 278 32.96 -12.34 -5.67
C ALA A 278 34.08 -12.30 -6.72
N ALA A 279 35.23 -12.91 -6.42
CA ALA A 279 36.33 -13.03 -7.38
C ALA A 279 35.92 -13.81 -8.63
N HIS A 280 35.14 -14.89 -8.48
CA HIS A 280 34.62 -15.66 -9.60
C HIS A 280 33.64 -14.85 -10.44
N PHE A 281 32.71 -14.15 -9.80
CA PHE A 281 31.79 -13.24 -10.49
C PHE A 281 32.51 -12.17 -11.29
N LEU A 282 33.45 -11.44 -10.67
CA LEU A 282 34.20 -10.36 -11.31
C LEU A 282 35.07 -10.84 -12.48
N ARG A 283 35.58 -12.07 -12.44
CA ARG A 283 36.41 -12.64 -13.51
C ARG A 283 35.61 -13.03 -14.75
N HIS A 284 34.35 -13.41 -14.58
CA HIS A 284 33.55 -14.04 -15.65
C HIS A 284 32.36 -13.20 -16.13
N SER A 285 32.11 -12.05 -15.49
CA SER A 285 30.96 -11.19 -15.78
C SER A 285 31.37 -9.89 -16.47
N HIS A 286 30.50 -9.41 -17.35
CA HIS A 286 30.57 -8.07 -17.93
C HIS A 286 29.83 -7.06 -17.03
N ILE A 287 30.55 -5.99 -16.71
CA ILE A 287 30.06 -4.86 -15.92
C ILE A 287 30.65 -3.60 -16.56
N SER A 288 30.03 -3.19 -17.66
CA SER A 288 30.48 -2.11 -18.53
C SER A 288 29.75 -0.80 -18.19
N LYS A 289 30.23 0.32 -18.73
CA LYS A 289 29.52 1.60 -18.67
C LYS A 289 28.11 1.45 -19.27
N GLY A 290 27.11 1.97 -18.56
CA GLY A 290 25.70 1.86 -18.93
C GLY A 290 25.04 0.52 -18.60
N ASP A 291 25.77 -0.50 -18.12
CA ASP A 291 25.14 -1.71 -17.57
C ASP A 291 24.48 -1.39 -16.23
N PHE A 292 23.40 -2.11 -15.94
CA PHE A 292 22.74 -2.07 -14.64
C PHE A 292 23.66 -2.59 -13.54
N PRO A 293 23.44 -2.15 -12.28
CA PRO A 293 24.27 -2.61 -11.18
C PRO A 293 24.24 -4.14 -11.05
N PRO A 294 25.37 -4.76 -10.66
CA PRO A 294 25.43 -6.21 -10.49
C PRO A 294 24.45 -6.65 -9.40
N VAL A 295 23.85 -7.83 -9.55
CA VAL A 295 22.93 -8.38 -8.55
C VAL A 295 23.58 -9.55 -7.82
N LEU A 296 23.43 -9.56 -6.50
CA LEU A 296 23.65 -10.75 -5.68
C LEU A 296 22.31 -11.40 -5.38
N ASP A 297 22.12 -12.63 -5.84
CA ASP A 297 20.93 -13.44 -5.60
C ASP A 297 21.17 -14.35 -4.38
N VAL A 298 20.38 -14.14 -3.31
CA VAL A 298 20.50 -14.82 -2.01
C VAL A 298 19.20 -15.53 -1.66
N GLU A 299 19.12 -16.81 -1.98
CA GLU A 299 17.94 -17.64 -1.73
C GLU A 299 18.18 -18.92 -0.89
N PRO A 300 18.97 -18.89 0.20
CA PRO A 300 19.14 -20.08 1.03
C PRO A 300 17.85 -20.40 1.81
N SER A 301 17.55 -21.70 1.95
CA SER A 301 16.48 -22.17 2.82
C SER A 301 16.80 -21.92 4.31
N PRO A 302 15.81 -21.88 5.21
CA PRO A 302 16.06 -21.78 6.65
C PRO A 302 17.04 -22.84 7.19
N GLN A 303 16.99 -24.06 6.66
CA GLN A 303 17.90 -25.15 7.01
C GLN A 303 19.33 -24.86 6.54
N GLN A 304 19.48 -24.31 5.32
CA GLN A 304 20.78 -23.89 4.80
C GLN A 304 21.38 -22.74 5.62
N ILE A 305 20.55 -21.78 6.04
CA ILE A 305 20.98 -20.67 6.91
C ILE A 305 21.45 -21.21 8.27
N ALA A 306 20.68 -22.12 8.88
CA ALA A 306 21.09 -22.77 10.13
C ALA A 306 22.42 -23.53 9.96
N LYS A 307 22.58 -24.27 8.86
CA LYS A 307 23.82 -25.00 8.53
C LYS A 307 25.03 -24.09 8.36
N MET A 308 24.81 -22.85 7.89
CA MET A 308 25.86 -21.85 7.73
C MET A 308 26.31 -21.23 9.08
N GLY A 309 25.62 -21.52 10.18
CA GLY A 309 25.85 -20.90 11.49
C GLY A 309 24.87 -19.76 11.80
N GLY A 310 23.76 -19.66 11.06
CA GLY A 310 22.70 -18.68 11.30
C GLY A 310 22.75 -17.45 10.38
N ALA A 311 21.73 -16.61 10.52
CA ALA A 311 21.52 -15.45 9.64
C ALA A 311 22.62 -14.40 9.77
N GLU A 312 23.21 -14.21 10.95
CA GLU A 312 24.33 -13.26 11.13
C GLU A 312 25.56 -13.66 10.32
N VAL A 313 25.89 -14.96 10.28
CA VAL A 313 26.99 -15.49 9.48
C VAL A 313 26.71 -15.32 7.99
N LEU A 314 25.46 -15.59 7.57
CA LEU A 314 25.03 -15.30 6.20
C LEU A 314 25.22 -13.83 5.85
N PHE A 315 24.73 -12.90 6.69
CA PHE A 315 24.85 -11.47 6.39
C PHE A 315 26.30 -10.98 6.41
N LYS A 316 27.18 -11.56 7.23
CA LYS A 316 28.62 -11.28 7.15
C LYS A 316 29.20 -11.68 5.78
N ALA A 317 28.80 -12.84 5.26
CA ALA A 317 29.21 -13.31 3.94
C ALA A 317 28.62 -12.44 2.81
N VAL A 318 27.33 -12.09 2.90
CA VAL A 318 26.65 -11.18 1.96
C VAL A 318 27.36 -9.82 1.91
N ARG A 319 27.61 -9.17 3.06
CA ARG A 319 28.36 -7.90 3.12
C ARG A 319 29.74 -8.01 2.49
N THR A 320 30.43 -9.14 2.71
CA THR A 320 31.75 -9.39 2.11
C THR A 320 31.67 -9.38 0.59
N TRP A 321 30.69 -10.10 0.01
CA TRP A 321 30.51 -10.12 -1.44
C TRP A 321 30.14 -8.73 -1.99
N LEU A 322 29.14 -8.08 -1.38
CA LEU A 322 28.64 -6.76 -1.81
C LEU A 322 29.77 -5.72 -1.83
N THR A 323 30.55 -5.66 -0.74
CA THR A 323 31.67 -4.72 -0.60
C THR A 323 32.77 -4.96 -1.63
N ILE A 324 33.12 -6.23 -1.89
CA ILE A 324 34.17 -6.56 -2.87
C ILE A 324 33.74 -6.14 -4.27
N VAL A 325 32.50 -6.45 -4.66
CA VAL A 325 31.98 -6.14 -5.99
C VAL A 325 31.80 -4.63 -6.17
N GLU A 326 31.28 -3.91 -5.18
CA GLU A 326 31.16 -2.44 -5.24
C GLU A 326 32.53 -1.79 -5.43
N ARG A 327 33.52 -2.17 -4.61
CA ARG A 327 34.89 -1.61 -4.71
C ARG A 327 35.55 -1.86 -6.05
N ARG A 328 35.27 -3.00 -6.68
CA ARG A 328 35.90 -3.40 -7.95
C ARG A 328 35.21 -2.85 -9.18
N THR A 329 33.93 -2.52 -9.08
CA THR A 329 33.11 -2.10 -10.23
C THR A 329 32.73 -0.63 -10.17
N GLY A 330 32.82 0.00 -9.00
CA GLY A 330 32.29 1.34 -8.74
C GLY A 330 30.75 1.40 -8.72
N LYS A 331 30.07 0.26 -8.87
CA LYS A 331 28.61 0.14 -8.89
C LYS A 331 28.15 -0.59 -7.64
N ARG A 332 27.27 0.03 -6.85
CA ARG A 332 26.67 -0.60 -5.68
C ARG A 332 25.79 -1.77 -6.13
N PRO A 333 26.04 -3.01 -5.69
CA PRO A 333 25.23 -4.13 -6.10
C PRO A 333 23.80 -4.03 -5.57
N ILE A 334 22.86 -4.64 -6.29
CA ILE A 334 21.48 -4.84 -5.85
C ILE A 334 21.39 -6.22 -5.17
N LEU A 335 20.63 -6.31 -4.08
CA LEU A 335 20.40 -7.57 -3.38
C LEU A 335 19.06 -8.17 -3.78
N TYR A 336 19.08 -9.34 -4.41
CA TYR A 336 17.89 -10.13 -4.71
C TYR A 336 17.60 -11.12 -3.58
N ILE A 337 16.40 -11.02 -3.00
CA ILE A 337 15.93 -11.84 -1.86
C ILE A 337 14.42 -12.05 -1.90
N SER A 338 13.94 -13.16 -1.34
CA SER A 338 12.49 -13.44 -1.26
C SER A 338 11.78 -12.62 -0.18
N GLN A 339 10.45 -12.45 -0.31
CA GLN A 339 9.64 -11.80 0.73
C GLN A 339 9.77 -12.49 2.10
N GLN A 340 9.85 -13.82 2.12
CA GLN A 340 10.01 -14.56 3.36
C GLN A 340 11.35 -14.23 4.02
N PHE A 341 12.40 -14.08 3.21
CA PHE A 341 13.72 -13.66 3.68
C PHE A 341 13.68 -12.25 4.28
N VAL A 342 13.01 -11.32 3.59
CA VAL A 342 12.81 -9.94 4.09
C VAL A 342 12.13 -9.94 5.46
N ASN A 343 11.03 -10.67 5.63
CA ASN A 343 10.29 -10.67 6.88
C ASN A 343 11.04 -11.34 8.03
N ARG A 344 11.78 -12.42 7.74
CA ARG A 344 12.39 -13.26 8.78
C ARG A 344 13.80 -12.83 9.16
N TYR A 345 14.62 -12.39 8.20
CA TYR A 345 16.06 -12.22 8.41
C TYR A 345 16.52 -10.77 8.24
N LEU A 346 15.94 -10.00 7.31
CA LEU A 346 16.39 -8.63 7.06
C LEU A 346 16.37 -7.68 8.28
N PRO A 347 15.47 -7.83 9.29
CA PRO A 347 15.58 -7.07 10.53
C PRO A 347 16.92 -7.22 11.27
N LEU A 348 17.67 -8.30 11.04
CA LEU A 348 19.00 -8.54 11.60
C LEU A 348 20.12 -7.80 10.83
N ALA A 349 19.79 -7.14 9.72
CA ALA A 349 20.72 -6.38 8.89
C ALA A 349 20.14 -5.00 8.52
N PRO A 350 19.95 -4.11 9.52
CA PRO A 350 19.34 -2.79 9.30
C PRO A 350 20.15 -1.90 8.35
N ASP A 351 21.48 -2.06 8.31
CA ASP A 351 22.38 -1.43 7.35
C ASP A 351 22.07 -1.87 5.91
N ILE A 352 21.90 -3.17 5.66
CA ILE A 352 21.53 -3.67 4.33
C ILE A 352 20.16 -3.13 3.92
N LYS A 353 19.17 -3.15 4.84
CA LYS A 353 17.83 -2.62 4.59
C LYS A 353 17.84 -1.14 4.18
N ARG A 354 18.78 -0.35 4.74
CA ARG A 354 18.90 1.10 4.54
C ARG A 354 19.80 1.48 3.36
N ASP A 355 20.88 0.76 3.13
CA ASP A 355 21.97 1.25 2.25
C ASP A 355 21.96 0.62 0.85
N TYR A 356 21.26 -0.51 0.68
CA TYR A 356 21.22 -1.27 -0.57
C TYR A 356 19.84 -1.28 -1.22
N ASP A 357 19.85 -1.18 -2.55
CA ASP A 357 18.67 -1.43 -3.36
C ASP A 357 18.32 -2.91 -3.35
N ILE A 358 17.04 -3.22 -3.16
CA ILE A 358 16.52 -4.58 -3.03
C ILE A 358 15.66 -4.93 -4.23
N TRP A 359 15.95 -6.06 -4.85
CA TRP A 359 15.07 -6.74 -5.79
C TRP A 359 14.35 -7.87 -5.05
N ILE A 360 13.03 -7.80 -4.97
CA ILE A 360 12.26 -8.79 -4.21
C ILE A 360 11.60 -9.83 -5.11
N ALA A 361 11.82 -11.11 -4.77
CA ALA A 361 11.01 -12.23 -5.24
C ALA A 361 9.75 -12.35 -4.38
N ARG A 362 8.58 -11.96 -4.93
CA ARG A 362 7.34 -11.94 -4.16
C ARG A 362 6.09 -12.16 -5.01
N TYR A 363 5.27 -13.10 -4.57
CA TYR A 363 3.99 -13.44 -5.19
C TYR A 363 2.76 -12.95 -4.39
N GLY A 364 2.95 -12.02 -3.45
CA GLY A 364 1.86 -11.39 -2.67
C GLY A 364 1.40 -10.04 -3.25
N GLU A 365 0.27 -9.49 -2.81
CA GLU A 365 -0.36 -8.33 -3.47
C GLU A 365 0.20 -6.93 -3.11
N TYR A 366 0.95 -6.80 -2.00
CA TYR A 366 1.33 -5.50 -1.40
C TYR A 366 2.83 -5.13 -1.39
N LYS A 367 3.19 -3.87 -1.57
CA LYS A 367 4.62 -3.46 -1.53
C LYS A 367 5.30 -3.71 -0.16
N PRO A 368 6.49 -4.35 -0.13
CA PRO A 368 7.27 -4.54 1.09
C PRO A 368 7.98 -3.25 1.55
N ASP A 369 8.21 -3.16 2.86
CA ASP A 369 8.95 -2.06 3.48
C ASP A 369 10.47 -2.23 3.33
N VAL A 370 11.00 -1.98 2.13
CA VAL A 370 12.43 -1.99 1.80
C VAL A 370 12.75 -0.89 0.78
N HIS A 371 14.04 -0.67 0.51
CA HIS A 371 14.51 0.14 -0.62
C HIS A 371 14.32 -0.62 -1.94
N LEU A 372 13.06 -0.77 -2.36
CA LEU A 372 12.66 -1.60 -3.50
C LEU A 372 13.11 -0.94 -4.82
N VAL A 373 13.87 -1.65 -5.65
CA VAL A 373 14.19 -1.24 -7.03
C VAL A 373 13.44 -2.07 -8.05
N TYR A 374 13.37 -3.39 -7.84
CA TYR A 374 12.70 -4.33 -8.73
C TYR A 374 11.82 -5.27 -7.93
N TRP A 375 10.73 -5.70 -8.55
CA TRP A 375 9.85 -6.71 -8.01
C TRP A 375 9.61 -7.80 -9.06
N GLN A 376 10.06 -9.02 -8.76
CA GLN A 376 9.73 -10.22 -9.55
C GLN A 376 8.30 -10.65 -9.26
N LEU A 377 7.45 -10.55 -10.28
CA LEU A 377 6.00 -10.73 -10.23
C LEU A 377 5.57 -12.20 -10.30
N CYS A 378 6.35 -13.00 -11.02
CA CYS A 378 6.08 -14.41 -11.25
C CYS A 378 7.31 -15.10 -11.87
N PRO A 379 7.49 -16.40 -11.62
CA PRO A 379 8.48 -17.21 -12.32
C PRO A 379 7.91 -17.89 -13.58
N ASP A 380 6.58 -17.96 -13.69
CA ASP A 380 5.84 -18.69 -14.72
C ASP A 380 5.28 -17.77 -15.82
N GLY A 381 5.97 -16.67 -16.11
CA GLY A 381 5.60 -15.74 -17.18
C GLY A 381 5.80 -16.34 -18.57
N ARG A 382 5.19 -15.70 -19.58
CA ARG A 382 5.40 -16.05 -20.99
C ARG A 382 5.89 -14.83 -21.76
N VAL A 383 6.91 -15.06 -22.59
CA VAL A 383 7.56 -14.05 -23.40
C VAL A 383 7.64 -14.56 -24.82
N GLN A 384 7.05 -13.82 -25.76
CA GLN A 384 7.21 -14.10 -27.18
C GLN A 384 8.70 -14.11 -27.51
N GLY A 385 9.17 -15.16 -28.18
CA GLY A 385 10.59 -15.35 -28.51
C GLY A 385 11.39 -16.19 -27.50
N ILE A 386 10.78 -16.60 -26.39
CA ILE A 386 11.33 -17.59 -25.44
C ILE A 386 10.31 -18.73 -25.28
N GLN A 387 10.73 -19.98 -25.45
CA GLN A 387 9.80 -21.13 -25.48
C GLN A 387 9.31 -21.54 -24.08
N GLY A 388 10.15 -21.33 -23.05
CA GLY A 388 9.88 -21.74 -21.67
C GLY A 388 9.16 -20.67 -20.84
N GLU A 389 9.09 -20.95 -19.54
CA GLU A 389 8.69 -19.96 -18.54
C GLU A 389 9.81 -18.96 -18.30
N VAL A 390 9.42 -17.73 -17.98
CA VAL A 390 10.34 -16.62 -17.79
C VAL A 390 9.94 -15.82 -16.56
N ASP A 391 10.92 -15.51 -15.74
CA ASP A 391 10.77 -14.63 -14.60
C ASP A 391 10.46 -13.19 -15.09
N ILE A 392 9.31 -12.65 -14.66
CA ILE A 392 8.85 -11.31 -15.06
C ILE A 392 9.03 -10.34 -13.91
N ASN A 393 9.64 -9.20 -14.20
CA ASN A 393 9.97 -8.17 -13.24
C ASN A 393 9.32 -6.84 -13.59
N VAL A 394 9.07 -6.03 -12.57
CA VAL A 394 8.68 -4.63 -12.71
C VAL A 394 9.63 -3.74 -11.92
N PHE A 395 10.05 -2.63 -12.51
CA PHE A 395 10.82 -1.60 -11.82
C PHE A 395 9.90 -0.76 -10.93
N ASN A 396 10.38 -0.39 -9.74
CA ASN A 396 9.66 0.45 -8.79
C ASN A 396 9.74 1.93 -9.18
N GLY A 397 9.06 2.28 -10.26
CA GLY A 397 9.00 3.64 -10.79
C GLY A 397 8.34 3.68 -12.16
N TYR A 398 8.19 4.89 -12.69
CA TYR A 398 7.76 5.13 -14.07
C TYR A 398 8.94 5.64 -14.89
N LYS A 399 8.66 6.06 -16.13
CA LYS A 399 9.66 6.39 -17.14
C LYS A 399 10.73 7.37 -16.64
N GLU A 400 10.35 8.44 -15.96
CA GLU A 400 11.28 9.48 -15.48
C GLU A 400 12.28 8.88 -14.47
N VAL A 401 11.77 8.19 -13.46
CA VAL A 401 12.60 7.53 -12.42
C VAL A 401 13.49 6.45 -13.03
N PHE A 402 13.01 5.74 -14.05
CA PHE A 402 13.79 4.73 -14.75
C PHE A 402 14.90 5.35 -15.61
N ASP A 403 14.63 6.46 -16.28
CA ASP A 403 15.63 7.20 -17.06
C ASP A 403 16.70 7.82 -16.14
N GLU A 404 16.33 8.34 -14.97
CA GLU A 404 17.27 8.77 -13.93
C GLU A 404 18.12 7.61 -13.39
N PHE A 405 17.52 6.45 -13.17
CA PHE A 405 18.24 5.25 -12.75
C PHE A 405 19.30 4.86 -13.79
N LYS A 406 18.94 4.89 -15.09
CA LYS A 406 19.88 4.64 -16.19
C LYS A 406 20.99 5.68 -16.30
N ALA A 407 20.67 6.96 -16.08
CA ALA A 407 21.62 8.05 -16.23
C ALA A 407 22.78 7.99 -15.21
N LYS A 408 22.62 7.24 -14.12
CA LYS A 408 23.64 7.05 -13.07
C LYS A 408 24.66 5.95 -13.40
N LEU A 409 24.58 5.29 -14.56
CA LEU A 409 25.29 4.04 -14.89
C LEU A 409 26.46 4.15 -15.87
#